data_AF-I6P6T5-F1
#
_entry.id   AF-I6P6T5-F1
#
_cell.length_a   1.000
_cell.length_b   1.000
_cell.length_c   1.000
_cell.angle_alpha   90.00
_cell.angle_beta   90.00
_cell.angle_gamma   90.00
#
_symmetry.space_group_name_H-M   'P 1'
#
loop_
_entity.id
_entity.type
_entity.pdbx_description
1 polymer ?
#
loop_
_entity_poly.entity_id
_entity_poly.type
_entity_poly.pdbx_seq_one_letter_code
_entity_poly.pdbx_strand_id
1 'polypeptide(L)'
;LGSKEWVNKTYRHLGQRVQLECDGQRIPLPELQGIVVLNISSFMGGTNFWGGTRGDDIFLAPSFDDRILEVVAVFGSAQMAASRLINLQKHRIAQCRAVQINILGDECVPV
;
A
#
# COMPACT_ATOMS: atom_id res chain seq x y z
N LEU A 1 -16.72 -14.27 -7.67
CA LEU A 1 -17.21 -13.11 -6.91
C LEU A 1 -16.20 -11.93 -6.84
N GLY A 2 -15.04 -11.96 -7.52
CA GLY A 2 -13.93 -11.04 -7.21
C GLY A 2 -13.45 -10.05 -8.28
N SER A 3 -14.17 -9.84 -9.38
CA SER A 3 -13.70 -8.96 -10.48
C SER A 3 -14.51 -7.68 -10.69
N LYS A 4 -15.66 -7.51 -10.02
CA LYS A 4 -16.55 -6.35 -10.23
C LYS A 4 -16.23 -5.15 -9.35
N GLU A 5 -15.44 -5.31 -8.29
CA GLU A 5 -15.04 -4.20 -7.40
C GLU A 5 -13.80 -3.46 -7.92
N TRP A 6 -12.97 -4.10 -8.74
CA TRP A 6 -11.73 -3.54 -9.28
C TRP A 6 -11.93 -2.51 -10.42
N VAL A 7 -13.16 -2.35 -10.92
CA VAL A 7 -13.50 -1.42 -12.01
C VAL A 7 -14.35 -0.25 -11.48
N ASN A 8 -14.17 0.15 -10.24
CA ASN A 8 -14.84 1.34 -9.72
C ASN A 8 -13.83 2.44 -9.39
N LYS A 9 -13.91 3.50 -10.20
CA LYS A 9 -13.43 4.87 -9.97
C LYS A 9 -12.15 4.96 -9.15
N THR A 10 -11.02 5.06 -9.85
CA THR A 10 -9.82 5.66 -9.29
C THR A 10 -10.18 6.95 -8.54
N TYR A 11 -10.04 6.95 -7.22
CA TYR A 11 -10.33 8.14 -6.42
C TYR A 11 -9.25 9.18 -6.73
N ARG A 12 -9.64 10.28 -7.39
CA ARG A 12 -8.72 11.40 -7.61
C ARG A 12 -8.43 12.06 -6.27
N HIS A 13 -7.17 12.36 -5.99
CA HIS A 13 -6.70 13.05 -4.78
C HIS A 13 -6.90 12.27 -3.46
N LEU A 14 -6.67 10.95 -3.46
CA LEU A 14 -6.79 10.13 -2.25
C LEU A 14 -5.92 10.67 -1.10
N GLY A 15 -4.73 11.19 -1.39
CA GLY A 15 -3.82 11.77 -0.39
C GLY A 15 -4.41 12.97 0.37
N GLN A 16 -5.42 13.64 -0.17
CA GLN A 16 -6.10 14.77 0.50
C GLN A 16 -7.25 14.30 1.38
N ARG A 17 -7.71 13.06 1.21
CA ARG A 17 -8.81 12.47 1.97
C ARG A 17 -8.38 11.38 2.93
N VAL A 18 -7.14 10.95 2.87
CA VAL A 18 -6.63 9.90 3.75
C VAL A 18 -5.46 10.44 4.54
N GLN A 19 -5.55 10.29 5.85
CA GLN A 19 -4.43 10.49 6.75
C GLN A 19 -3.91 9.12 7.19
N LEU A 20 -2.66 8.84 6.81
CA LEU A 20 -1.92 7.65 7.23
C LEU A 20 -1.10 7.95 8.48
N GLU A 21 -1.21 7.07 9.46
CA GLU A 21 -0.37 7.05 10.64
C GLU A 21 0.24 5.66 10.82
N CYS A 22 1.54 5.62 11.04
CA CYS A 22 2.31 4.41 11.26
C CYS A 22 3.04 4.53 12.60
N ASP A 23 2.79 3.60 13.52
CA ASP A 23 3.34 3.62 14.89
C ASP A 23 3.18 4.97 15.62
N GLY A 24 2.02 5.61 15.47
CA GLY A 24 1.73 6.91 16.08
C GLY A 24 2.27 8.12 15.29
N GLN A 25 3.06 7.89 14.23
CA GLN A 25 3.64 8.95 13.42
C GLN A 25 2.84 9.18 12.14
N ARG A 26 2.38 10.42 11.94
CA ARG A 26 1.74 10.83 10.69
C ARG A 26 2.73 10.77 9.53
N ILE A 27 2.33 10.09 8.45
CA ILE A 27 3.14 9.94 7.24
C ILE A 27 2.56 10.85 6.15
N PRO A 28 3.35 11.79 5.59
CA PRO A 28 2.91 12.59 4.46
C PRO A 28 2.76 11.70 3.22
N LEU A 29 1.58 11.75 2.60
CA LEU A 29 1.27 10.96 1.42
C LEU A 29 1.46 11.78 0.14
N PRO A 30 2.12 11.22 -0.90
CA PRO A 30 2.06 11.81 -2.23
C PRO A 30 0.66 11.65 -2.85
N GLU A 31 0.43 12.28 -4.01
CA GLU A 31 -0.75 11.97 -4.82
C GLU A 31 -0.68 10.50 -5.26
N LEU A 32 -1.57 9.68 -4.70
CA LEU A 32 -1.64 8.23 -4.92
C LEU A 32 -3.11 7.82 -5.16
N GLN A 33 -3.30 6.64 -5.74
CA GLN A 33 -4.62 6.04 -6.02
C GLN A 33 -5.04 5.02 -4.96
N GLY A 34 -4.11 4.47 -4.19
CA GLY A 34 -4.40 3.49 -3.15
C GLY A 34 -3.24 3.26 -2.18
N ILE A 35 -3.56 2.77 -0.99
CA ILE A 35 -2.60 2.32 0.03
C ILE A 35 -2.80 0.82 0.20
N VAL A 36 -1.70 0.06 0.19
CA VAL A 36 -1.71 -1.38 0.42
C VAL A 36 -0.95 -1.66 1.72
N VAL A 37 -1.58 -2.43 2.61
CA VAL A 37 -0.98 -2.91 3.85
C VAL A 37 -0.81 -4.42 3.73
N LEU A 38 0.41 -4.92 3.95
CA LEU A 38 0.75 -6.32 3.79
C LEU A 38 1.25 -6.90 5.13
N ASN A 39 0.89 -8.15 5.37
CA ASN A 39 1.55 -9.05 6.35
C ASN A 39 2.09 -10.31 5.65
N ILE A 40 2.00 -10.38 4.33
CA ILE A 40 2.45 -11.52 3.52
C ILE A 40 3.21 -11.00 2.31
N SER A 41 4.20 -11.77 1.88
CA SER A 41 5.12 -11.38 0.80
C SER A 41 4.49 -11.38 -0.59
N SER A 42 3.31 -11.97 -0.77
CA SER A 42 2.61 -11.93 -2.05
C SER A 42 1.08 -12.06 -1.91
N PHE A 43 0.37 -11.43 -2.84
CA PHE A 43 -1.09 -11.44 -2.97
C PHE A 43 -1.51 -11.92 -4.36
N MET A 44 -2.72 -12.46 -4.49
CA MET A 44 -3.42 -12.88 -5.72
C MET A 44 -2.52 -13.28 -6.91
N GLY A 45 -2.23 -14.58 -6.98
CA GLY A 45 -1.43 -15.19 -8.04
C GLY A 45 0.09 -14.97 -7.91
N GLY A 46 0.57 -14.28 -6.88
CA GLY A 46 2.00 -14.05 -6.66
C GLY A 46 2.48 -12.63 -6.96
N THR A 47 1.57 -11.64 -6.97
CA THR A 47 1.96 -10.22 -6.99
C THR A 47 2.64 -9.87 -5.67
N ASN A 48 3.83 -9.29 -5.73
CA ASN A 48 4.58 -8.85 -4.56
C ASN A 48 4.71 -7.32 -4.58
N PHE A 49 3.86 -6.65 -3.78
CA PHE A 49 3.79 -5.19 -3.70
C PHE A 49 5.00 -4.56 -2.99
N TRP A 50 5.59 -5.25 -2.02
CA TRP A 50 6.78 -4.77 -1.31
C TRP A 50 8.04 -4.86 -2.18
N GLY A 51 8.11 -5.88 -3.03
CA GLY A 51 9.26 -6.18 -3.88
C GLY A 51 10.27 -7.09 -3.20
N GLY A 52 11.55 -6.70 -3.20
CA GLY A 52 12.67 -7.58 -2.82
C GLY A 52 12.52 -8.32 -1.49
N THR A 53 13.16 -9.50 -1.42
CA THR A 53 13.15 -10.40 -0.25
C THR A 53 14.27 -10.12 0.75
N ARG A 54 15.06 -9.07 0.53
CA ARG A 54 16.18 -8.66 1.37
C ARG A 54 15.94 -7.23 1.85
N GLY A 55 16.42 -6.96 3.06
CA GLY A 55 16.46 -5.59 3.57
C GLY A 55 17.49 -4.75 2.82
N ASP A 56 17.37 -3.43 2.98
CA ASP A 56 18.28 -2.41 2.50
C ASP A 56 18.52 -1.35 3.59
N ASP A 57 19.14 -0.23 3.23
CA ASP A 57 19.50 0.83 4.18
C ASP A 57 18.29 1.51 4.84
N ILE A 58 17.09 1.34 4.30
CA ILE A 58 15.86 2.02 4.75
C ILE A 58 14.90 1.01 5.38
N PHE A 59 14.78 -0.18 4.81
CA PHE A 59 13.76 -1.17 5.20
C PHE A 59 14.39 -2.53 5.56
N LEU A 60 13.78 -3.20 6.53
CA LEU A 60 14.14 -4.57 6.89
C LEU A 60 13.64 -5.55 5.80
N ALA A 61 14.21 -6.76 5.82
CA ALA A 61 13.65 -7.84 5.02
C ALA A 61 12.21 -8.12 5.51
N PRO A 62 11.21 -8.20 4.61
CA PRO A 62 9.83 -8.44 5.03
C PRO A 62 9.69 -9.84 5.62
N SER A 63 9.01 -9.96 6.76
CA SER A 63 8.63 -11.25 7.35
C SER A 63 7.19 -11.22 7.84
N PHE A 64 6.49 -12.35 7.78
CA PHE A 64 5.08 -12.42 8.19
C PHE A 64 4.89 -12.63 9.71
N ASP A 65 5.97 -12.93 10.43
CA ASP A 65 6.00 -13.35 11.83
C ASP A 65 6.85 -12.43 12.74
N ASP A 66 7.36 -11.32 12.20
CA ASP A 66 8.19 -10.35 12.93
C ASP A 66 7.38 -9.24 13.64
N ARG A 67 6.05 -9.27 13.46
CA ARG A 67 5.06 -8.28 13.97
C ARG A 67 5.17 -6.91 13.29
N ILE A 68 5.72 -6.86 12.10
CA ILE A 68 5.85 -5.65 11.28
C ILE A 68 4.91 -5.81 10.07
N LEU A 69 4.24 -4.72 9.72
CA LEU A 69 3.42 -4.58 8.53
C LEU A 69 4.16 -3.74 7.49
N GLU A 70 4.07 -4.13 6.24
CA GLU A 70 4.57 -3.36 5.10
C GLU A 70 3.47 -2.46 4.53
N VAL A 71 3.75 -1.15 4.42
CA VAL A 71 2.83 -0.17 3.84
C VAL A 71 3.38 0.36 2.51
N VAL A 72 2.57 0.28 1.45
CA VAL A 72 2.97 0.60 0.06
C VAL A 72 1.96 1.54 -0.61
N ALA A 73 2.46 2.52 -1.37
CA ALA A 73 1.66 3.39 -2.22
C ALA A 73 1.33 2.74 -3.57
N VAL A 74 0.15 3.00 -4.12
CA VAL A 74 -0.22 2.63 -5.48
C VAL A 74 -0.58 3.89 -6.25
N PHE A 75 0.10 4.17 -7.37
CA PHE A 75 -0.15 5.37 -8.18
C PHE A 75 -1.04 5.12 -9.41
N GLY A 76 -1.36 3.86 -9.74
CA GLY A 76 -2.07 3.50 -10.97
C GLY A 76 -2.62 2.08 -11.00
N SER A 77 -3.84 1.88 -11.50
CA SER A 77 -4.38 0.53 -11.77
C SER A 77 -3.57 -0.26 -12.80
N ALA A 78 -3.05 0.41 -13.84
CA ALA A 78 -2.12 -0.18 -14.80
C ALA A 78 -0.81 -0.65 -14.15
N GLN A 79 -0.34 0.05 -13.11
CA GLN A 79 0.86 -0.35 -12.35
C GLN A 79 0.59 -1.57 -11.48
N MET A 80 -0.59 -1.68 -10.86
CA MET A 80 -0.98 -2.89 -10.15
C MET A 80 -1.03 -4.10 -11.09
N ALA A 81 -1.57 -3.95 -12.30
CA ALA A 81 -1.60 -5.01 -13.31
C ALA A 81 -0.19 -5.40 -13.80
N ALA A 82 0.71 -4.42 -13.94
CA ALA A 82 2.09 -4.64 -14.35
C ALA A 82 3.04 -5.01 -13.20
N SER A 83 2.55 -5.13 -11.96
CA SER A 83 3.34 -5.35 -10.73
C SER A 83 4.34 -6.51 -10.80
N ARG A 84 4.06 -7.53 -11.62
CA ARG A 84 4.99 -8.65 -11.86
C ARG A 84 6.16 -8.33 -12.78
N LEU A 85 6.01 -7.29 -13.60
CA LEU A 85 6.93 -6.91 -14.67
C LEU A 85 7.74 -5.65 -14.32
N ILE A 86 7.35 -4.91 -13.28
CA ILE A 86 7.98 -3.64 -12.88
C ILE A 86 8.46 -3.68 -11.43
N ASN A 87 9.53 -2.95 -11.13
CA ASN A 87 10.05 -2.85 -9.77
C ASN A 87 9.17 -1.93 -8.91
N LEU A 88 8.45 -2.52 -7.96
CA LEU A 88 7.56 -1.80 -7.04
C LEU A 88 8.28 -1.24 -5.80
N GLN A 89 9.56 -1.54 -5.56
CA GLN A 89 10.27 -1.08 -4.35
C GLN A 89 10.29 0.44 -4.15
N LYS A 90 10.11 1.23 -5.22
CA LYS A 90 9.99 2.71 -5.16
C LYS A 90 8.73 3.21 -4.46
N HIS A 91 7.83 2.30 -4.10
CA HIS A 91 6.51 2.61 -3.57
C HIS A 91 6.37 2.30 -2.08
N ARG A 92 7.43 1.78 -1.45
CA ARG A 92 7.46 1.48 -0.02
C ARG A 92 7.35 2.77 0.77
N ILE A 93 6.37 2.83 1.67
CA ILE A 93 6.12 3.98 2.54
C ILE A 93 6.76 3.74 3.91
N ALA A 94 6.41 2.62 4.56
CA ALA A 94 6.80 2.36 5.94
C ALA A 94 6.81 0.85 6.25
N GLN A 95 7.55 0.50 7.30
CA GLN A 95 7.41 -0.72 8.06
C GLN A 95 7.05 -0.33 9.50
N CYS A 96 5.93 -0.84 10.02
CA CYS A 96 5.41 -0.44 11.33
C CYS A 96 4.62 -1.56 12.00
N ARG A 97 4.38 -1.47 13.32
CA ARG A 97 3.59 -2.45 14.08
C ARG A 97 2.10 -2.13 14.10
N ALA A 98 1.76 -0.85 13.98
CA ALA A 98 0.38 -0.38 13.92
C ALA A 98 0.19 0.59 12.75
N VAL A 99 -0.90 0.38 12.00
CA VAL A 99 -1.34 1.25 10.92
C VAL A 99 -2.72 1.80 11.27
N GLN A 100 -2.86 3.13 11.21
CA GLN A 100 -4.16 3.80 11.30
C GLN A 100 -4.39 4.59 10.02
N ILE A 101 -5.56 4.34 9.40
CA ILE A 101 -6.01 5.02 8.19
C ILE A 101 -7.26 5.81 8.56
N ASN A 102 -7.15 7.13 8.59
CA ASN A 102 -8.28 8.01 8.83
C ASN A 102 -8.79 8.54 7.49
N ILE A 103 -10.05 8.27 7.19
CA ILE A 103 -10.74 8.82 6.02
C ILE A 103 -11.36 10.17 6.43
N LEU A 104 -11.04 11.22 5.68
CA LEU A 104 -11.47 12.59 5.89
C LEU A 104 -12.61 12.94 4.93
N GLY A 105 -13.58 13.68 5.44
CA GLY A 105 -14.78 14.08 4.69
C GLY A 105 -15.94 13.08 4.80
N ASP A 106 -17.10 13.48 4.29
CA ASP A 106 -18.38 12.75 4.47
C ASP A 106 -18.68 11.74 3.34
N GLU A 107 -17.88 11.72 2.28
CA GLU A 107 -18.06 10.79 1.16
C GLU A 107 -17.26 9.51 1.36
N CYS A 108 -17.88 8.34 1.14
CA CYS A 108 -17.20 7.06 1.24
C CYS A 108 -16.00 6.97 0.28
N VAL A 109 -14.89 6.44 0.79
CA VAL A 109 -13.73 5.99 0.00
C VAL A 109 -13.89 4.48 -0.24
N PRO A 110 -13.77 3.98 -1.47
CA PRO A 110 -13.82 2.55 -1.75
C PRO A 110 -12.65 1.83 -1.07
N VAL A 111 -12.93 0.68 -0.45
CA VAL A 111 -11.96 -0.20 0.21
C VAL A 111 -11.63 -1.37 -0.70
#